data_AF-A0A7J4T283-F1
#
_entry.id   AF-A0A7J4T283-F1
#
_cell.length_a   1.000
_cell.length_b   1.000
_cell.length_c   1.000
_cell.angle_alpha   90.00
_cell.angle_beta   90.00
_cell.angle_gamma   90.00
#
_symmetry.space_group_name_H-M   'P 1'
#
loop_
_entity.id
_entity.type
_entity.pdbx_description
1 polymer ?
#
loop_
_entity_poly.entity_id
_entity_poly.type
_entity_poly.pdbx_seq_one_letter_code
_entity_poly.pdbx_strand_id
1 'polypeptide(L)'
;MNKNTLKISLRTLIVLMVVSLVAQGVAAQDAATTEDDSNDITGDIGMIGVGLALGLAAIGAGFSQAAIGSAAVGMLAEDGSKFGVALIFTALPESIVILGALPLFLQ
;
A
#
# COMPACT_ATOMS: atom_id res chain seq x y z
N MET A 1 7.04 30.27 -21.05
CA MET A 1 7.06 29.06 -20.17
C MET A 1 6.94 27.82 -21.04
N ASN A 2 7.79 26.81 -20.83
CA ASN A 2 7.71 25.55 -21.57
C ASN A 2 6.48 24.76 -21.08
N LYS A 3 5.69 24.19 -22.00
CA LYS A 3 4.53 23.34 -21.67
C LYS A 3 4.91 22.18 -20.73
N ASN A 4 6.17 21.74 -20.77
CA ASN A 4 6.68 20.66 -19.92
C ASN A 4 6.92 21.13 -18.47
N THR A 5 7.42 22.35 -18.24
CA THR A 5 7.58 22.87 -16.87
C THR A 5 6.25 23.19 -16.21
N LEU A 6 5.22 23.56 -16.97
CA LEU A 6 3.86 23.75 -16.43
C LEU A 6 3.21 22.43 -16.03
N LYS A 7 3.35 21.37 -16.84
CA LYS A 7 2.83 20.03 -16.52
C LYS A 7 3.55 19.39 -15.32
N ILE A 8 4.87 19.60 -15.22
CA ILE A 8 5.66 19.14 -14.08
C ILE A 8 5.26 19.88 -12.81
N SER A 9 5.13 21.21 -12.86
CA SER A 9 4.67 22.03 -11.72
C SER A 9 3.26 21.64 -11.25
N LEU A 10 2.34 21.38 -12.19
CA LEU A 10 0.98 20.95 -11.86
C LEU A 10 0.94 19.55 -11.22
N ARG A 11 1.78 18.61 -11.69
CA ARG A 11 1.93 17.29 -11.05
C ARG A 11 2.53 17.39 -9.66
N THR A 12 3.56 18.23 -9.49
CA THR A 12 4.17 18.48 -8.18
C THR A 12 3.16 19.09 -7.21
N LEU A 13 2.34 20.05 -7.65
CA LEU A 13 1.27 20.65 -6.83
C LEU A 13 0.22 19.63 -6.41
N ILE A 14 -0.23 18.76 -7.32
CA ILE A 14 -1.19 17.69 -7.01
C ILE A 14 -0.61 16.72 -5.98
N VAL A 15 0.65 16.30 -6.14
CA VAL A 15 1.32 15.43 -5.16
C VAL A 15 1.42 16.12 -3.80
N LEU A 16 1.78 17.40 -3.76
CA LEU A 16 1.86 18.17 -2.52
C LEU A 16 0.49 18.34 -1.84
N MET A 17 -0.58 18.52 -2.62
CA MET A 17 -1.96 18.60 -2.11
C MET A 17 -2.44 17.26 -1.56
N VAL A 18 -2.13 16.14 -2.22
CA VAL A 18 -2.48 14.81 -1.72
C VAL A 18 -1.75 14.53 -0.40
N VAL A 19 -0.46 14.86 -0.32
CA VAL A 19 0.33 14.70 0.91
C VAL A 19 -0.23 15.57 2.04
N SER A 20 -0.62 16.82 1.77
CA SER A 20 -1.17 17.71 2.80
C SER A 20 -2.57 17.31 3.26
N LEU A 21 -3.42 16.77 2.37
CA LEU A 21 -4.72 16.20 2.74
C LEU A 21 -4.58 14.95 3.60
N VAL A 22 -3.63 14.07 3.27
CA VAL A 22 -3.31 12.91 4.11
C VAL A 22 -2.84 13.39 5.49
N ALA A 23 -1.94 14.39 5.56
CA ALA A 23 -1.48 14.97 6.82
C ALA A 23 -2.62 15.57 7.66
N GLN A 24 -3.59 16.26 7.03
CA GLN A 24 -4.78 16.76 7.72
C GLN A 24 -5.71 15.64 8.19
N GLY A 25 -5.85 14.56 7.42
CA GLY A 25 -6.58 13.36 7.84
C GLY A 25 -5.93 12.67 9.05
N VAL A 26 -4.60 12.65 9.13
CA VAL A 26 -3.86 12.13 10.29
C VAL A 26 -4.09 13.00 11.54
N ALA A 27 -4.12 14.32 11.38
CA ALA A 27 -4.38 15.25 12.49
C ALA A 27 -5.87 15.29 12.92
N ALA A 28 -6.80 14.98 12.03
CA ALA A 28 -8.24 15.00 12.31
C ALA A 28 -8.73 13.76 13.10
N GLN A 29 -7.92 12.72 13.21
CA GLN A 29 -8.21 11.56 14.05
C GLN A 29 -8.25 11.93 15.56
N ASP A 30 -7.57 13.02 15.94
CA ASP A 30 -7.50 13.57 17.31
C ASP A 30 -8.85 14.12 17.84
N ALA A 31 -9.84 14.36 16.97
CA ALA A 31 -11.11 15.00 17.35
C ALA A 31 -12.29 14.03 17.60
N ALA A 32 -12.13 12.73 17.36
CA ALA A 32 -13.25 11.77 17.44
C ALA A 32 -13.25 10.86 18.68
N THR A 33 -12.23 10.95 19.54
CA THR A 33 -12.14 10.17 20.79
C THR A 33 -11.64 11.05 21.92
N THR A 34 -12.50 11.98 22.36
CA THR A 34 -12.47 12.37 23.77
C THR A 34 -13.06 11.19 24.53
N GLU A 35 -12.22 10.40 25.19
CA GLU A 35 -12.35 9.96 26.58
C GLU A 35 -11.19 9.00 26.90
N ASP A 36 -10.38 9.41 27.87
CA ASP A 36 -9.57 8.62 28.79
C ASP A 36 -8.09 8.31 28.50
N ASP A 37 -7.30 8.83 29.43
CA ASP A 37 -6.00 8.40 29.93
C ASP A 37 -4.65 8.77 29.25
N SER A 38 -3.77 9.21 30.13
CA SER A 38 -2.58 10.02 29.91
C SER A 38 -1.35 9.26 29.38
N ASN A 39 -1.52 8.27 28.51
CA ASN A 39 -0.44 7.48 27.89
C ASN A 39 -0.63 7.16 26.38
N ASP A 40 -1.57 7.79 25.68
CA ASP A 40 -2.05 7.31 24.37
C ASP A 40 -1.34 7.85 23.11
N ILE A 41 -0.41 8.81 23.24
CA ILE A 41 0.37 9.30 22.07
C ILE A 41 1.19 8.17 21.42
N THR A 42 1.64 7.19 22.21
CA THR A 42 2.37 6.03 21.69
C THR A 42 1.42 5.04 20.99
N GLY A 43 0.17 4.92 21.47
CA GLY A 43 -0.88 4.11 20.85
C GLY A 43 -1.26 4.66 19.48
N ASP A 44 -1.57 5.95 19.39
CA ASP A 44 -1.98 6.61 18.14
C ASP A 44 -0.89 6.61 17.06
N ILE A 45 0.37 6.88 17.43
CA ILE A 45 1.50 6.76 16.49
C ILE A 45 1.73 5.29 16.09
N GLY A 46 1.48 4.35 17.01
CA GLY A 46 1.50 2.91 16.73
C GLY A 46 0.50 2.52 15.64
N MET A 47 -0.75 3.00 15.72
CA MET A 47 -1.80 2.71 14.73
C MET A 47 -1.45 3.25 13.34
N ILE A 48 -0.84 4.45 13.26
CA ILE A 48 -0.33 5.00 12.00
C ILE A 48 0.80 4.12 11.43
N GLY A 49 1.71 3.65 12.30
CA GLY A 49 2.78 2.73 11.93
C GLY A 49 2.26 1.42 11.35
N VAL A 50 1.21 0.84 11.96
CA VAL A 50 0.53 -0.37 11.47
C VAL A 50 -0.10 -0.13 10.10
N GLY A 51 -0.80 1.00 9.91
CA GLY A 51 -1.40 1.36 8.61
C GLY A 51 -0.37 1.57 7.51
N LEU A 52 0.76 2.21 7.82
CA LEU A 52 1.86 2.40 6.87
C LEU A 52 2.55 1.08 6.52
N ALA A 53 2.79 0.20 7.50
CA ALA A 53 3.40 -1.11 7.26
C ALA A 53 2.53 -1.97 6.32
N LEU A 54 1.22 -2.03 6.56
CA LEU A 54 0.27 -2.73 5.69
C LEU A 54 0.22 -2.10 4.29
N GLY A 55 0.12 -0.77 4.21
CA GLY A 55 0.05 -0.06 2.94
C GLY A 55 1.29 -0.28 2.06
N LEU A 56 2.48 -0.23 2.65
CA LEU A 56 3.74 -0.51 1.94
C LEU A 56 3.86 -1.98 1.53
N ALA A 57 3.44 -2.92 2.39
CA ALA A 57 3.41 -4.34 2.05
C ALA A 57 2.45 -4.63 0.88
N ALA A 58 1.26 -4.01 0.87
CA ALA A 58 0.28 -4.13 -0.20
C ALA A 58 0.81 -3.60 -1.55
N ILE A 59 1.52 -2.47 -1.54
CA ILE A 59 2.17 -1.93 -2.74
C ILE A 59 3.25 -2.90 -3.26
N GLY A 60 4.09 -3.44 -2.36
CA GLY A 60 5.13 -4.40 -2.71
C GLY A 60 4.56 -5.68 -3.35
N ALA A 61 3.52 -6.25 -2.74
CA ALA A 61 2.84 -7.42 -3.27
C ALA A 61 2.19 -7.16 -4.64
N GLY A 62 1.47 -6.04 -4.79
CA GLY A 62 0.86 -5.67 -6.07
C GLY A 62 1.88 -5.48 -7.19
N PHE A 63 3.05 -4.91 -6.87
CA PHE A 63 4.14 -4.75 -7.84
C PHE A 63 4.71 -6.10 -8.29
N SER A 64 4.96 -7.02 -7.36
CA SER A 64 5.40 -8.38 -7.67
C SER A 64 4.34 -9.16 -8.48
N GLN A 65 3.07 -9.01 -8.13
CA GLN A 65 1.94 -9.67 -8.80
C GLN A 65 1.79 -9.23 -10.26
N ALA A 66 2.04 -7.96 -10.57
CA ALA A 66 1.97 -7.45 -11.94
C ALA A 66 2.98 -8.16 -12.88
N ALA A 67 4.22 -8.33 -12.43
CA ALA A 67 5.24 -9.04 -13.21
C ALA A 67 4.91 -10.53 -13.35
N ILE A 68 4.53 -11.18 -12.25
CA ILE A 68 4.24 -12.62 -12.24
C ILE A 68 2.98 -12.94 -13.05
N GLY A 69 1.93 -12.13 -12.96
CA GLY A 69 0.71 -12.28 -13.74
C GLY A 69 0.97 -12.20 -15.24
N SER A 70 1.82 -11.25 -15.68
CA SER A 70 2.20 -11.13 -17.09
C SER A 70 2.95 -12.37 -17.61
N ALA A 71 3.85 -12.93 -16.79
CA ALA A 71 4.60 -14.13 -17.12
C ALA A 71 3.74 -15.40 -17.09
N ALA A 72 2.81 -15.49 -16.12
CA ALA A 72 1.89 -16.61 -15.97
C ALA A 72 0.92 -16.74 -17.16
N VAL A 73 0.41 -15.60 -17.67
CA VAL A 73 -0.44 -15.60 -18.87
C VAL A 73 0.37 -15.98 -20.12
N GLY A 74 1.62 -15.51 -20.23
CA GLY A 74 2.53 -15.91 -21.31
C GLY A 74 2.84 -17.41 -21.30
N MET A 75 3.12 -17.97 -20.12
CA MET A 75 3.34 -19.41 -19.91
C MET A 75 2.10 -20.23 -20.30
N LEU A 76 0.91 -19.76 -19.93
CA LEU A 76 -0.35 -20.42 -20.26
C LEU A 76 -0.67 -20.36 -21.76
N ALA A 77 -0.26 -19.29 -22.44
CA ALA A 77 -0.40 -19.16 -23.89
C ALA A 77 0.51 -20.14 -24.65
N GLU A 78 1.68 -20.48 -24.11
CA GLU A 78 2.58 -21.48 -24.68
C GLU A 78 2.13 -22.92 -24.37
N ASP A 79 1.73 -23.19 -23.13
CA ASP A 79 1.31 -24.52 -22.70
C ASP A 79 0.22 -24.44 -21.62
N GLY A 80 -1.02 -24.77 -22.03
CA GLY A 80 -2.20 -24.78 -21.17
C GLY A 80 -2.13 -25.77 -20.00
N SER A 81 -1.29 -26.81 -20.10
CA SER A 81 -1.15 -27.78 -19.02
C SER A 81 -0.41 -27.21 -17.79
N LYS A 82 0.31 -26.10 -17.96
CA LYS A 82 1.06 -25.41 -16.90
C LYS A 82 0.20 -24.49 -16.02
N PHE A 83 -1.12 -24.51 -16.16
CA PHE A 83 -2.03 -23.69 -15.36
C PHE A 83 -1.79 -23.80 -13.85
N GLY A 84 -1.56 -25.01 -13.33
CA GLY A 84 -1.30 -25.22 -11.90
C GLY A 84 0.00 -24.56 -11.43
N VAL A 85 1.06 -24.61 -12.24
CA VAL A 85 2.35 -23.96 -11.94
C VAL A 85 2.22 -22.43 -12.01
N ALA A 86 1.49 -21.92 -13.00
CA ALA A 86 1.15 -20.51 -13.11
C ALA A 86 0.35 -19.99 -11.90
N LEU A 87 -0.57 -20.80 -11.36
CA LEU A 87 -1.29 -20.46 -10.12
C LEU A 87 -0.39 -20.40 -8.90
N ILE A 88 0.54 -21.34 -8.75
CA ILE A 88 1.47 -21.32 -7.61
C ILE A 88 2.32 -20.05 -7.63
N PHE A 89 2.87 -19.69 -8.80
CA PHE A 89 3.69 -18.48 -8.90
C PHE A 89 2.89 -17.22 -8.63
N THR A 90 1.67 -17.10 -9.15
CA THR A 90 0.80 -15.93 -8.89
C THR A 90 0.35 -15.82 -7.43
N ALA A 91 0.31 -16.92 -6.67
CA ALA A 91 -0.04 -16.91 -5.25
C ALA A 91 1.14 -16.58 -4.32
N LEU A 92 2.40 -16.68 -4.78
CA LEU A 92 3.58 -16.40 -3.94
C LEU A 92 3.61 -14.97 -3.34
N PRO A 93 3.30 -13.89 -4.09
CA PRO A 93 3.31 -12.53 -3.58
C PRO A 93 2.29 -12.26 -2.47
N GLU A 94 1.20 -13.02 -2.41
CA GLU A 94 0.14 -12.86 -1.40
C GLU A 94 0.69 -13.04 0.03
N SER A 95 1.75 -13.85 0.20
CA SER A 95 2.43 -14.02 1.49
C SER A 95 3.00 -12.71 2.03
N ILE A 96 3.40 -11.78 1.15
CA ILE A 96 3.96 -10.47 1.55
C ILE A 96 2.87 -9.63 2.22
N VAL A 97 1.65 -9.59 1.67
CA VAL A 97 0.53 -8.85 2.25
C VAL A 97 0.09 -9.48 3.57
N ILE A 98 0.01 -10.80 3.61
CA ILE A 98 -0.40 -11.53 4.83
C ILE A 98 0.57 -11.24 5.98
N LEU A 99 1.89 -11.28 5.71
CA LEU A 99 2.89 -10.93 6.72
C LEU A 99 2.90 -9.43 7.05
N GLY A 100 2.60 -8.55 6.08
CA GLY A 100 2.44 -7.12 6.31
C GLY A 100 1.20 -6.73 7.11
N ALA A 101 0.16 -7.57 7.09
CA ALA A 101 -1.06 -7.41 7.87
C ALA A 101 -0.92 -7.92 9.31
N LEU A 102 0.14 -8.66 9.63
CA LEU A 102 0.37 -9.27 10.94
C LEU A 102 0.31 -8.25 12.12
N PRO A 103 0.84 -7.02 11.99
CA PRO A 103 0.74 -6.01 13.05
C PRO A 103 -0.71 -5.59 13.39
N LEU A 104 -1.68 -5.75 12.48
CA LEU A 104 -3.10 -5.49 12.77
C LEU A 104 -3.66 -6.42 13.86
N PHE A 105 -3.08 -7.60 14.01
CA PHE A 105 -3.53 -8.64 14.93
C PHE A 105 -2.72 -8.69 16.23
N LEU A 106 -1.68 -7.87 16.35
CA LEU A 106 -0.75 -7.85 17.48
C LEU A 106 -0.92 -6.61 18.38
N GLN A 107 -1.90 -5.76 18.08
CA GLN A 107 -2.25 -4.55 18.83
C GLN A 107 -3.35 -4.81 19.86
#